data_AF-A0A444EX71-F1
#
_entry.id   AF-A0A444EX71-F1
#
_cell.length_a   1.000
_cell.length_b   1.000
_cell.length_c   1.000
_cell.angle_alpha   90.00
_cell.angle_beta   90.00
_cell.angle_gamma   90.00
#
_symmetry.space_group_name_H-M   'P 1'
#
loop_
_entity.id
_entity.type
_entity.pdbx_description
1 polymer ?
#
loop_
_entity_poly.entity_id
_entity_poly.type
_entity_poly.pdbx_seq_one_letter_code
_entity_poly.pdbx_strand_id
1 'polypeptide(L)'
;MAEKAAWRAARGRDVKLVTVCPALVTGPGFRRRNSTSSIAYLKGAQDLLTEGLLATVDVEKVAEAHVAVYEAMSSTACGRYICYDHVIRSGEEAAELERQLGLPNRVSMDAHADYPTWVELSNRKLSRLLLSSRRRCTYDIYSISQE
;
A
#
# COMPACT_ATOMS: atom_id res chain seq x y z
N MET A 1 1.70 16.60 -4.90
CA MET A 1 0.88 17.70 -5.47
C MET A 1 -0.37 17.21 -6.20
N ALA A 2 -0.28 16.14 -7.02
CA ALA A 2 -1.40 15.67 -7.85
C ALA A 2 -2.69 15.37 -7.07
N GLU A 3 -2.61 14.70 -5.92
CA GLU A 3 -3.80 14.38 -5.10
C GLU A 3 -4.58 15.65 -4.68
N LYS A 4 -3.87 16.67 -4.18
CA LYS A 4 -4.49 17.96 -3.81
C LYS A 4 -5.14 18.64 -5.02
N ALA A 5 -4.53 18.53 -6.20
CA ALA A 5 -5.09 19.06 -7.43
C ALA A 5 -6.36 18.31 -7.85
N ALA A 6 -6.39 16.98 -7.76
CA ALA A 6 -7.58 16.18 -8.01
C ALA A 6 -8.73 16.55 -7.07
N TRP A 7 -8.45 16.71 -5.77
CA TRP A 7 -9.45 17.19 -4.80
C TRP A 7 -9.96 18.60 -5.11
N ARG A 8 -9.09 19.52 -5.54
CA ARG A 8 -9.51 20.87 -5.96
C ARG A 8 -10.37 20.83 -7.22
N ALA A 9 -10.07 19.95 -8.17
CA ALA A 9 -10.85 19.80 -9.39
C ALA A 9 -12.23 19.16 -9.12
N ALA A 10 -12.33 18.24 -8.17
CA ALA A 10 -13.59 17.61 -7.78
C ALA A 10 -14.50 18.56 -6.96
N ARG A 11 -13.92 19.51 -6.22
CA ARG A 11 -14.69 20.51 -5.47
C ARG A 11 -15.57 21.34 -6.41
N GLY A 12 -16.87 21.38 -6.13
CA GLY A 12 -17.83 22.15 -6.92
C GLY A 12 -18.28 21.46 -8.21
N ARG A 13 -17.92 20.19 -8.43
CA ARG A 13 -18.43 19.36 -9.52
C ARG A 13 -19.24 18.20 -8.95
N ASP A 14 -20.16 17.65 -9.74
CA ASP A 14 -20.91 16.44 -9.39
C ASP A 14 -20.07 15.18 -9.64
N VAL A 15 -18.91 15.10 -8.98
CA VAL A 15 -17.98 13.98 -9.08
C VAL A 15 -17.60 13.52 -7.68
N LYS A 16 -17.96 12.26 -7.35
CA LYS A 16 -17.54 11.64 -6.10
C LYS A 16 -16.09 11.16 -6.22
N LEU A 17 -15.20 11.76 -5.45
CA LEU A 17 -13.79 11.41 -5.40
C LEU A 17 -13.45 10.65 -4.10
N VAL A 18 -12.73 9.54 -4.26
CA VAL A 18 -12.03 8.84 -3.19
C VAL A 18 -10.60 8.56 -3.66
N THR A 19 -9.66 8.57 -2.74
CA THR A 19 -8.24 8.39 -3.05
C THR A 19 -7.68 7.22 -2.26
N VAL A 20 -6.93 6.36 -2.94
CA VAL A 20 -6.17 5.26 -2.34
C VAL A 20 -4.69 5.63 -2.45
N CYS A 21 -4.00 5.64 -1.32
CA CYS A 21 -2.59 5.95 -1.21
C CYS A 21 -1.85 4.65 -0.84
N PRO A 22 -1.38 3.88 -1.83
CA PRO A 22 -0.59 2.69 -1.58
C PRO A 22 0.80 3.05 -1.03
N ALA A 23 1.36 2.15 -0.22
CA ALA A 23 2.76 2.15 0.13
C ALA A 23 3.62 1.66 -1.06
N LEU A 24 4.87 1.26 -0.83
CA LEU A 24 5.69 0.74 -1.91
C LEU A 24 5.07 -0.54 -2.48
N VAL A 25 4.56 -0.45 -3.71
CA VAL A 25 3.93 -1.58 -4.38
C VAL A 25 4.99 -2.65 -4.66
N THR A 26 4.70 -3.91 -4.37
CA THR A 26 5.51 -5.09 -4.64
C THR A 26 4.66 -6.13 -5.39
N GLY A 27 5.26 -7.24 -5.82
CA GLY A 27 4.53 -8.34 -6.47
C GLY A 27 5.25 -8.97 -7.67
N PRO A 28 4.73 -10.08 -8.20
CA PRO A 28 5.31 -10.79 -9.34
C PRO A 28 5.37 -9.86 -10.56
N GLY A 29 6.59 -9.64 -11.08
CA GLY A 29 6.83 -8.77 -12.25
C GLY A 29 7.16 -7.30 -11.92
N PHE A 30 7.06 -6.87 -10.66
CA PHE A 30 7.43 -5.51 -10.25
C PHE A 30 8.91 -5.20 -10.55
N ARG A 31 9.80 -6.18 -10.34
CA ARG A 31 11.25 -6.11 -10.65
C ARG A 31 11.57 -5.65 -12.08
N ARG A 32 10.72 -5.95 -13.07
CA ARG A 32 10.99 -5.63 -14.49
C ARG A 32 10.45 -4.27 -14.92
N ARG A 33 9.60 -3.64 -14.09
CA ARG A 33 8.91 -2.38 -14.40
C ARG A 33 9.21 -1.30 -13.36
N ASN A 34 10.40 -1.34 -12.75
CA ASN A 34 10.89 -0.38 -11.75
C ASN A 34 10.68 1.07 -12.23
N SER A 35 9.51 1.61 -11.89
CA SER A 35 9.08 2.92 -12.31
C SER A 35 9.92 4.00 -11.62
N THR A 36 10.08 5.17 -12.24
CA THR A 36 10.75 6.32 -11.64
C THR A 36 10.22 6.65 -10.24
N SER A 37 8.93 6.40 -9.99
CA SER A 37 8.28 6.57 -8.68
C SER A 37 8.79 5.61 -7.61
N SER A 38 8.97 4.33 -7.94
CA SER A 38 9.47 3.31 -7.01
C SER A 38 10.91 3.63 -6.61
N ILE A 39 11.74 4.03 -7.58
CA ILE A 39 13.12 4.45 -7.36
C ILE A 39 13.17 5.72 -6.49
N ALA A 40 12.28 6.69 -6.72
CA ALA A 40 12.21 7.91 -5.93
C ALA A 40 11.79 7.65 -4.48
N TYR A 41 10.82 6.76 -4.25
CA TYR A 41 10.41 6.35 -2.90
C TYR A 41 11.59 5.75 -2.11
N LEU A 42 12.40 4.93 -2.78
CA LEU A 42 13.52 4.24 -2.15
C LEU A 42 14.71 5.15 -1.83
N LYS A 43 14.81 6.34 -2.43
CA LYS A 43 15.82 7.35 -2.04
C LYS A 43 15.62 7.82 -0.59
N GLY A 44 14.39 7.80 -0.08
CA GLY A 44 14.07 8.13 1.31
C GLY A 44 13.84 6.91 2.19
N ALA A 45 14.13 5.69 1.71
CA ALA A 45 13.80 4.47 2.45
C ALA A 45 14.57 4.33 3.77
N GLN A 46 15.80 4.87 3.87
CA GLN A 46 16.54 4.88 5.14
C GLN A 46 15.80 5.69 6.21
N ASP A 47 15.42 6.92 5.92
CA ASP A 47 14.69 7.78 6.85
C ASP A 47 13.32 7.18 7.20
N LEU A 48 12.64 6.58 6.22
CA LEU A 48 11.38 5.89 6.48
C LEU A 48 11.56 4.65 7.35
N LEU A 49 12.68 3.93 7.25
CA LEU A 49 12.97 2.77 8.07
C LEU A 49 13.26 3.18 9.53
N THR A 50 14.06 4.22 9.74
CA THR A 50 14.37 4.73 11.09
C THR A 50 13.14 5.29 11.80
N GLU A 51 12.19 5.85 11.04
CA GLU A 51 10.91 6.34 11.57
C GLU A 51 9.83 5.24 11.72
N GLY A 52 10.06 4.01 11.24
CA GLY A 52 9.07 2.93 11.25
C GLY A 52 7.92 3.11 10.25
N LEU A 53 8.14 3.90 9.20
CA LEU A 53 7.17 4.27 8.17
C LEU A 53 7.40 3.56 6.84
N LEU A 54 8.49 2.80 6.70
CA LEU A 54 8.76 2.04 5.50
C LEU A 54 7.76 0.89 5.38
N ALA A 55 6.88 0.93 4.38
CA ALA A 55 5.83 -0.05 4.20
C ALA A 55 5.73 -0.52 2.75
N THR A 56 5.27 -1.74 2.57
CA THR A 56 5.03 -2.35 1.25
C THR A 56 3.58 -2.80 1.11
N VAL A 57 3.18 -3.07 -0.13
CA VAL A 57 1.87 -3.59 -0.47
C VAL A 57 1.93 -4.44 -1.73
N ASP A 58 1.37 -5.64 -1.70
CA ASP A 58 1.25 -6.42 -2.93
C ASP A 58 0.30 -5.76 -3.95
N VAL A 59 0.68 -5.77 -5.22
CA VAL A 59 -0.10 -5.18 -6.33
C VAL A 59 -1.53 -5.73 -6.40
N GLU A 60 -1.75 -7.01 -6.09
CA GLU A 60 -3.07 -7.63 -6.09
C GLU A 60 -3.95 -7.02 -4.99
N LYS A 61 -3.38 -6.75 -3.81
CA LYS A 61 -4.10 -6.09 -2.71
C LYS A 61 -4.41 -4.63 -3.03
N VAL A 62 -3.52 -3.95 -3.76
CA VAL A 62 -3.83 -2.59 -4.25
C VAL A 62 -5.02 -2.62 -5.20
N ALA A 63 -5.07 -3.59 -6.12
CA ALA A 63 -6.19 -3.76 -7.03
C ALA A 63 -7.50 -4.06 -6.27
N GLU A 64 -7.47 -5.01 -5.33
CA GLU A 64 -8.61 -5.33 -4.46
C GLU A 64 -9.11 -4.10 -3.69
N ALA A 65 -8.19 -3.31 -3.13
CA ALA A 65 -8.52 -2.09 -2.40
C ALA A 65 -9.24 -1.06 -3.28
N HIS A 66 -8.81 -0.89 -4.53
CA HIS A 66 -9.48 0.04 -5.45
C HIS A 66 -10.89 -0.43 -5.81
N VAL A 67 -11.08 -1.71 -6.11
CA VAL A 67 -12.39 -2.30 -6.41
C VAL A 67 -13.33 -2.14 -5.22
N ALA A 68 -12.89 -2.56 -4.03
CA ALA A 68 -13.71 -2.49 -2.84
C ALA A 68 -14.09 -1.05 -2.47
N VAL A 69 -13.17 -0.10 -2.61
CA VAL A 69 -13.44 1.32 -2.39
C VAL A 69 -14.47 1.84 -3.37
N TYR A 70 -14.33 1.51 -4.66
CA TYR A 70 -15.27 1.91 -5.70
C TYR A 70 -16.68 1.38 -5.44
N GLU A 71 -16.83 0.10 -5.13
CA GLU A 71 -18.13 -0.51 -4.80
C GLU A 71 -18.79 0.15 -3.58
N ALA A 72 -17.97 0.49 -2.57
CA ALA A 72 -18.43 1.17 -1.37
C ALA A 72 -18.64 2.69 -1.57
N MET A 73 -18.27 3.28 -2.71
CA MET A 73 -18.52 4.69 -2.99
C MET A 73 -20.02 5.01 -3.05
N SER A 74 -20.90 4.04 -3.30
CA SER A 74 -22.34 4.27 -3.23
C SER A 74 -22.85 4.59 -1.81
N SER A 75 -22.10 4.21 -0.78
CA SER A 75 -22.56 4.25 0.61
C SER A 75 -21.53 4.89 1.54
N THR A 76 -20.52 4.14 1.95
CA THR A 76 -19.64 4.48 3.08
C THR A 76 -18.26 4.98 2.67
N ALA A 77 -17.81 4.74 1.43
CA ALA A 77 -16.46 5.12 1.04
C ALA A 77 -16.36 6.61 0.72
N CYS A 78 -15.42 7.28 1.38
CA CYS A 78 -15.16 8.70 1.21
C CYS A 78 -13.71 9.07 1.59
N GLY A 79 -13.19 10.18 1.05
CA GLY A 79 -11.90 10.75 1.46
C GLY A 79 -10.70 9.91 1.01
N ARG A 80 -9.77 9.67 1.95
CA ARG A 80 -8.47 9.03 1.68
C ARG A 80 -8.38 7.66 2.38
N TYR A 81 -7.69 6.72 1.75
CA TYR A 81 -7.40 5.36 2.26
C TYR A 81 -5.92 5.08 2.12
N ILE A 82 -5.24 4.75 3.22
CA ILE A 82 -3.84 4.30 3.19
C ILE A 82 -3.83 2.79 2.98
N CYS A 83 -3.05 2.30 2.01
CA CYS A 83 -3.02 0.91 1.60
C CYS A 83 -1.62 0.32 1.76
N TYR A 84 -1.44 -0.50 2.79
CA TYR A 84 -0.24 -1.30 3.03
C TYR A 84 -0.63 -2.63 3.67
N ASP A 85 0.23 -3.64 3.52
CA ASP A 85 0.06 -4.95 4.15
C ASP A 85 1.25 -5.36 5.03
N HIS A 86 2.42 -4.77 4.82
CA HIS A 86 3.63 -5.06 5.58
C HIS A 86 4.37 -3.76 5.91
N VAL A 87 4.82 -3.62 7.17
CA VAL A 87 5.72 -2.55 7.60
C VAL A 87 7.10 -3.17 7.82
N ILE A 88 8.10 -2.63 7.12
CA ILE A 88 9.50 -3.05 7.22
C ILE A 88 10.06 -2.45 8.51
N ARG A 89 10.55 -3.31 9.40
CA ARG A 89 11.02 -2.92 10.74
C ARG A 89 12.50 -3.16 10.96
N SER A 90 13.15 -3.98 10.14
CA SER A 90 14.55 -4.33 10.32
C SER A 90 15.38 -4.06 9.07
N GLY A 91 16.68 -3.89 9.27
CA GLY A 91 17.65 -3.81 8.17
C GLY A 91 17.68 -5.09 7.32
N GLU A 92 17.39 -6.25 7.90
CA GLU A 92 17.31 -7.53 7.18
C GLU A 92 16.12 -7.54 6.21
N GLU A 93 14.93 -7.13 6.67
CA GLU A 93 13.74 -7.01 5.80
C GLU A 93 13.96 -5.97 4.69
N ALA A 94 14.66 -4.88 5.01
CA ALA A 94 15.02 -3.88 4.02
C ALA A 94 16.01 -4.42 2.96
N ALA A 95 17.03 -5.17 3.38
CA ALA A 95 17.98 -5.81 2.47
C ALA A 95 17.29 -6.85 1.57
N GLU A 96 16.33 -7.60 2.13
CA GLU A 96 15.49 -8.50 1.35
C GLU A 96 14.68 -7.76 0.30
N LEU A 97 14.06 -6.64 0.69
CA LEU A 97 13.32 -5.78 -0.23
C LEU A 97 14.22 -5.25 -1.36
N GLU A 98 15.44 -4.81 -1.07
CA GLU A 98 16.39 -4.35 -2.10
C GLU A 98 16.78 -5.45 -3.08
N ARG A 99 17.05 -6.66 -2.56
CA ARG A 99 17.26 -7.86 -3.38
C ARG A 99 16.02 -8.16 -4.22
N GLN A 100 14.84 -7.95 -3.64
CA GLN A 100 13.57 -8.07 -4.33
C GLN A 100 13.29 -7.02 -5.38
N LEU A 101 14.03 -5.92 -5.41
CA LEU A 101 13.86 -4.86 -6.40
C LEU A 101 15.01 -4.81 -7.41
N GLY A 102 16.05 -5.62 -7.19
CA GLY A 102 17.26 -5.61 -8.00
C GLY A 102 18.06 -4.32 -7.84
N LEU A 103 17.98 -3.70 -6.65
CA LEU A 103 18.65 -2.45 -6.35
C LEU A 103 19.96 -2.70 -5.61
N PRO A 104 20.99 -1.85 -5.83
CA PRO A 104 22.22 -1.93 -5.05
C PRO A 104 21.92 -1.61 -3.58
N ASN A 105 22.52 -2.39 -2.68
CA ASN A 105 22.33 -2.36 -1.23
C ASN A 105 22.60 -0.97 -0.63
N ARG A 106 21.59 -0.11 -0.60
CA ARG A 106 21.67 1.30 -0.21
C ARG A 106 20.86 1.58 1.04
N VAL A 107 19.95 0.70 1.45
CA VAL A 107 19.12 0.86 2.65
C VAL A 107 19.73 0.16 3.87
N SER A 108 20.70 -0.73 3.67
CA SER A 108 21.47 -1.34 4.76
C SER A 108 22.25 -0.31 5.58
N MET A 109 21.69 0.07 6.73
CA MET A 109 22.44 0.63 7.85
C MET A 109 22.79 -0.48 8.86
N ASP A 110 23.84 -0.26 9.64
CA ASP A 110 24.39 -1.20 10.62
C ASP A 110 23.29 -1.83 11.50
N ALA A 111 23.33 -3.17 11.60
CA ALA A 111 22.27 -4.04 12.08
C ALA A 111 21.89 -3.95 13.59
N HIS A 112 22.12 -2.80 14.25
CA HIS A 112 22.08 -2.71 15.72
C HIS A 112 21.38 -1.50 16.33
N ALA A 113 20.69 -0.67 15.55
CA ALA A 113 19.90 0.40 16.13
C ALA A 113 18.42 0.03 16.19
N ASP A 114 17.96 -0.34 17.39
CA ASP A 114 16.55 -0.41 17.76
C ASP A 114 16.02 1.04 17.79
N TYR A 115 15.58 1.55 16.64
CA TYR A 115 15.09 2.93 16.54
C TYR A 115 13.70 3.02 17.14
N PRO A 116 13.46 3.87 18.16
CA PRO A 116 12.13 4.05 18.71
C PRO A 116 11.22 4.65 17.65
N THR A 117 10.21 3.89 17.22
CA THR A 117 9.19 4.36 16.27
C THR A 117 8.29 5.39 16.95
N TRP A 118 8.46 6.66 16.58
CA TRP A 118 7.65 7.75 17.10
C TRP A 118 6.26 7.84 16.44
N VAL A 119 6.05 7.18 15.29
CA VAL A 119 4.79 7.16 14.52
C VAL A 119 4.40 5.74 14.15
N GLU A 120 3.12 5.43 14.34
CA GLU A 120 2.51 4.17 13.88
C GLU A 120 1.64 4.43 12.64
N LEU A 121 1.92 3.72 11.55
CA LEU A 121 1.05 3.71 10.37
C LEU A 121 -0.31 3.06 10.69
N SER A 122 -1.38 3.58 10.10
CA SER A 122 -2.73 3.03 10.28
C SER A 122 -3.47 2.91 8.95
N ASN A 123 -3.75 1.66 8.55
CA ASN A 123 -4.65 1.33 7.44
C ASN A 123 -6.07 0.95 7.93
N ARG A 124 -6.40 1.17 9.21
CA ARG A 124 -7.66 0.70 9.84
C ARG A 124 -8.91 1.03 9.03
N LYS A 125 -8.94 2.20 8.37
CA LYS A 125 -10.06 2.63 7.54
C LYS A 125 -10.27 1.71 6.33
N LEU A 126 -9.19 1.32 5.65
CA LEU A 126 -9.23 0.38 4.53
C LEU A 126 -9.55 -1.03 5.01
N SER A 127 -8.89 -1.48 6.08
CA SER A 127 -9.11 -2.82 6.63
C SER A 127 -10.57 -3.05 7.04
N ARG A 128 -11.19 -2.05 7.69
CA ARG A 128 -12.63 -2.10 8.01
C ARG A 128 -13.50 -2.18 6.76
N LEU A 129 -13.19 -1.40 5.73
CA LEU A 129 -13.93 -1.42 4.48
C LEU A 129 -13.85 -2.80 3.80
N LEU A 130 -12.65 -3.37 3.69
CA LEU A 130 -12.43 -4.69 3.10
C LEU A 130 -13.17 -5.80 3.88
N LEU A 131 -13.11 -5.76 5.22
CA LEU A 131 -13.87 -6.69 6.07
C LEU A 131 -15.39 -6.58 5.85
N SER A 132 -15.90 -5.36 5.70
CA SER A 132 -17.33 -5.11 5.41
C SER A 132 -17.74 -5.47 3.99
N SER A 133 -16.83 -5.43 3.02
CA SER A 133 -17.07 -5.90 1.64
C SER A 133 -17.06 -7.42 1.57
N ARG A 134 -16.11 -8.10 2.22
CA ARG A 134 -16.06 -9.57 2.27
C ARG A 134 -17.30 -10.20 2.92
N ARG A 135 -17.89 -9.53 3.92
CA ARG A 135 -19.18 -9.96 4.51
C ARG A 135 -20.37 -9.83 3.57
N ARG A 136 -20.28 -9.00 2.52
CA ARG A 136 -21.32 -8.87 1.50
C ARG A 136 -21.15 -9.88 0.35
N CYS A 137 -19.97 -10.47 0.23
CA CYS A 137 -19.65 -11.50 -0.76
C CYS A 137 -19.33 -12.84 -0.08
N THR A 138 -20.29 -13.42 0.65
CA THR A 138 -20.27 -14.87 0.90
C THR A 138 -20.80 -15.57 -0.35
N TYR A 139 -19.97 -15.64 -1.39
CA TYR A 139 -20.07 -16.74 -2.35
C TYR A 139 -19.24 -17.89 -1.78
N ASP A 140 -19.86 -18.65 -0.89
CA ASP A 140 -19.43 -20.00 -0.57
C ASP A 140 -19.74 -20.90 -1.78
N ILE A 141 -18.74 -21.71 -2.15
CA ILE A 141 -18.80 -22.91 -2.99
C ILE A 141 -19.03 -22.73 -4.50
N TYR A 142 -17.94 -22.93 -5.26
CA TYR A 142 -17.84 -24.02 -6.24
C TYR A 142 -16.41 -24.57 -6.26
N SER A 143 -16.07 -25.38 -5.26
CA SER A 143 -15.10 -26.46 -5.48
C SER A 143 -15.78 -27.47 -6.40
N ILE A 144 -15.61 -27.25 -7.71
CA ILE A 144 -15.90 -28.28 -8.70
C ILE A 144 -14.89 -29.38 -8.48
N SER A 145 -15.38 -30.52 -8.00
CA SER A 145 -14.75 -31.82 -8.15
C SER A 145 -14.52 -32.09 -9.64
N GLN A 146 -13.28 -32.39 -10.01
CA GLN A 146 -12.85 -33.18 -11.18
C GLN A 146 -11.30 -33.15 -11.17
N GLU A 147 -10.56 -34.25 -11.23
CA GLU A 147 -10.81 -35.68 -11.38
C GLU A 147 -9.56 -36.42 -10.84
#